data_AF-A0A013VKQ8-F1
#
_entry.id   AF-A0A013VKQ8-F1
#
_cell.length_a   1.000
_cell.length_b   1.000
_cell.length_c   1.000
_cell.angle_alpha   90.00
_cell.angle_beta   90.00
_cell.angle_gamma   90.00
#
_symmetry.space_group_name_H-M   'P 1'
#
loop_
_entity.id
_entity.type
_entity.pdbx_description
1 polymer ?
#
loop_
_entity_poly.entity_id
_entity_poly.type
_entity_poly.pdbx_seq_one_letter_code
_entity_poly.pdbx_strand_id
1 'polypeptide(L)'
;MAGIAAIGAAVAGDLPSQLPNAGTPAPQMPAEDDMGRPKPLELPKDVEAKLAGIDKAKVDFLKSGVTGRYVEKDALFARIRTGKPEEISAYIDAMQALHAQVEFKAGRDVAAIPLDTRSPWFNAWKARRPNSMDPKRDVGPIELTRYVGGWGGGFATFAGAPVAMTPEDLKAGKVDVAIVGAPLDMGSGWRNAIDGPRAMRMTGGAGGNDMYSMINPNAALKIVDYGDIAIDQNSTERSVDHVRAMVAEIARTGAIPIVIGGDHSLEYPNVAAAADVHGKGNVGVIHFDSHYDIGRGRVHLLDHGQPVYRVINEGHVRASDYIQVGLRARGPDLETFGWMRNKGMRYHTMVEVEKWGWDKVMARALKEARGSTKKLWISFDVDVLDPAFMPGTGTPVPGGLTMREAQPIMRNLCAENDIAGIDIVEVAPYLDTSYKTALNSNFLLNACLAGIAMRKKGLKPGYLNPVSVDHGLDSYYGKKN
;
A
#
# COMPACT_ATOMS: atom_id res chain seq x y z
N MET A 1 -50.79 22.20 -0.66
CA MET A 1 -49.68 23.08 -0.22
C MET A 1 -49.99 23.75 1.13
N ALA A 2 -50.07 22.99 2.22
CA ALA A 2 -50.18 23.55 3.58
C ALA A 2 -49.52 22.68 4.68
N GLY A 3 -48.98 21.50 4.33
CA GLY A 3 -48.38 20.56 5.31
C GLY A 3 -46.85 20.50 5.33
N ILE A 4 -46.15 21.30 4.52
CA ILE A 4 -44.67 21.27 4.41
C ILE A 4 -44.02 22.48 5.13
N ALA A 5 -44.80 23.48 5.53
CA ALA A 5 -44.27 24.72 6.12
C ALA A 5 -44.02 24.66 7.65
N ALA A 6 -44.50 23.62 8.36
CA ALA A 6 -44.42 23.58 9.83
C ALA A 6 -43.16 22.89 10.40
N ILE A 7 -42.37 22.19 9.58
CA ILE A 7 -41.13 21.50 10.02
C ILE A 7 -39.88 22.38 9.78
N GLY A 8 -39.99 23.38 8.90
CA GLY A 8 -38.89 24.31 8.60
C GLY A 8 -38.63 25.40 9.66
N ALA A 9 -39.54 25.58 10.63
CA ALA A 9 -39.44 26.67 11.60
C ALA A 9 -38.77 26.28 12.94
N ALA A 10 -38.57 24.99 13.21
CA ALA A 10 -37.92 24.51 14.44
C ALA A 10 -36.40 24.26 14.30
N VAL A 11 -35.84 24.45 13.09
CA VAL A 11 -34.41 24.19 12.79
C VAL A 11 -33.67 25.48 12.41
N ALA A 12 -34.32 26.65 12.53
CA ALA A 12 -33.78 27.94 12.06
C ALA A 12 -33.40 28.93 13.18
N GLY A 13 -33.47 28.52 14.45
CA GLY A 13 -32.92 29.29 15.58
C GLY A 13 -31.59 28.68 16.00
N ASP A 14 -30.51 29.45 15.87
CA ASP A 14 -29.13 29.14 16.27
C ASP A 14 -28.31 28.23 15.32
N LEU A 15 -28.06 28.73 14.10
CA LEU A 15 -26.80 28.44 13.43
C LEU A 15 -25.83 29.61 13.73
N PRO A 16 -24.75 29.41 14.50
CA PRO A 16 -23.77 30.45 14.73
C PRO A 16 -23.14 30.88 13.40
N SER A 17 -23.16 32.18 13.12
CA SER A 17 -22.67 32.81 11.89
C SER A 17 -21.13 32.88 11.80
N GLN A 18 -20.42 31.91 12.37
CA GLN A 18 -18.98 31.78 12.27
C GLN A 18 -18.65 30.30 12.14
N LEU A 19 -18.20 29.87 10.95
CA LEU A 19 -17.54 28.58 10.79
C LEU A 19 -16.27 28.58 11.66
N PRO A 20 -16.18 27.76 12.73
CA PRO A 20 -14.96 27.64 13.49
C PRO A 20 -14.07 26.68 12.72
N ASN A 21 -13.18 27.23 11.90
CA ASN A 21 -12.08 26.47 11.30
C ASN A 21 -10.97 26.32 12.36
N ALA A 22 -11.26 25.60 13.45
CA ALA A 22 -10.31 25.10 14.46
C ALA A 22 -11.06 24.28 15.52
N GLY A 23 -10.83 22.97 15.57
CA GLY A 23 -10.84 22.24 16.85
C GLY A 23 -12.04 21.37 17.21
N THR A 24 -12.90 20.94 16.29
CA THR A 24 -13.69 19.71 16.56
C THR A 24 -12.76 18.52 16.28
N PRO A 25 -12.40 17.68 17.27
CA PRO A 25 -11.73 16.43 16.98
C PRO A 25 -12.56 15.68 15.96
N ALA A 26 -11.92 15.07 14.96
CA ALA A 26 -12.61 14.07 14.16
C ALA A 26 -13.25 13.05 15.12
N PRO A 27 -14.49 12.60 14.89
CA PRO A 27 -15.11 11.59 15.74
C PRO A 27 -14.14 10.42 15.90
N GLN A 28 -13.80 10.05 17.14
CA GLN A 28 -12.98 8.86 17.35
C GLN A 28 -13.77 7.66 16.83
N MET A 29 -13.10 6.85 16.00
CA MET A 29 -13.62 5.54 15.66
C MET A 29 -13.76 4.77 16.97
N PRO A 30 -14.94 4.18 17.28
CA PRO A 30 -15.09 3.36 18.46
C PRO A 30 -14.10 2.20 18.41
N ALA A 31 -13.70 1.68 19.56
CA ALA A 31 -12.95 0.44 19.64
C ALA A 31 -13.67 -0.66 18.84
N GLU A 32 -13.01 -1.32 17.89
CA GLU A 32 -13.59 -2.28 16.96
C GLU A 32 -13.19 -3.73 17.29
N ASP A 33 -14.03 -4.70 16.94
CA ASP A 33 -13.65 -6.10 16.90
C ASP A 33 -12.73 -6.39 15.70
N ASP A 34 -12.30 -7.65 15.56
CA ASP A 34 -11.43 -8.08 14.47
C ASP A 34 -12.01 -7.79 13.06
N MET A 35 -13.31 -7.50 12.95
CA MET A 35 -14.05 -7.25 11.70
C MET A 35 -14.46 -5.78 11.50
N GLY A 36 -14.02 -4.87 12.37
CA GLY A 36 -14.36 -3.45 12.28
C GLY A 36 -15.73 -3.07 12.86
N ARG A 37 -16.31 -3.92 13.72
CA ARG A 37 -17.59 -3.63 14.40
C ARG A 37 -17.35 -3.02 15.76
N PRO A 38 -18.10 -1.98 16.20
CA PRO A 38 -17.93 -1.40 17.52
C PRO A 38 -18.04 -2.46 18.63
N LYS A 39 -17.11 -2.44 19.58
CA LYS A 39 -17.13 -3.30 20.76
C LYS A 39 -18.29 -2.88 21.67
N PRO A 40 -18.99 -3.84 22.32
CA PRO A 40 -19.98 -3.52 23.34
C PRO A 40 -19.42 -2.58 24.40
N LEU A 41 -20.20 -1.56 24.74
CA LEU A 41 -19.83 -0.54 25.71
C LEU A 41 -20.26 -0.96 27.11
N GLU A 42 -19.29 -1.15 27.99
CA GLU A 42 -19.55 -1.37 29.42
C GLU A 42 -19.95 -0.05 30.09
N LEU A 43 -21.13 -0.04 30.70
CA LEU A 43 -21.64 1.12 31.42
C LEU A 43 -21.19 1.07 32.89
N PRO A 44 -20.56 2.13 33.43
CA PRO A 44 -20.30 2.23 34.86
C PRO A 44 -21.59 2.17 35.68
N LYS A 45 -21.55 1.59 36.89
CA LYS A 45 -22.74 1.38 37.75
C LYS A 45 -23.52 2.68 38.02
N ASP A 46 -22.81 3.78 38.19
CA ASP A 46 -23.39 5.12 38.40
C ASP A 46 -24.10 5.66 37.15
N VAL A 47 -23.59 5.35 35.96
CA VAL A 47 -24.24 5.68 34.68
C VAL A 47 -25.46 4.80 34.47
N GLU A 48 -25.36 3.49 34.74
CA GLU A 48 -26.47 2.55 34.60
C GLU A 48 -27.63 2.90 35.55
N ALA A 49 -27.33 3.36 36.77
CA ALA A 49 -28.35 3.84 37.70
C ALA A 49 -29.13 5.06 37.17
N LYS A 50 -28.50 5.95 36.40
CA LYS A 50 -29.16 7.11 35.77
C LYS A 50 -30.06 6.74 34.59
N LEU A 51 -29.86 5.55 34.03
CA LEU A 51 -30.69 5.01 32.95
C LEU A 51 -31.89 4.20 33.47
N ALA A 52 -32.05 4.07 34.80
CA ALA A 52 -33.20 3.43 35.40
C ALA A 52 -34.50 4.16 35.02
N GLY A 53 -35.33 3.52 34.18
CA GLY A 53 -36.57 4.09 33.65
C GLY A 53 -36.48 4.59 32.20
N ILE A 54 -35.28 4.58 31.59
CA ILE A 54 -35.13 4.76 30.14
C ILE A 54 -35.51 3.45 29.43
N ASP A 55 -36.11 3.58 28.24
CA ASP A 55 -36.50 2.43 27.42
C ASP A 55 -35.33 1.47 27.17
N LYS A 56 -35.61 0.17 27.25
CA LYS A 56 -34.57 -0.86 27.14
C LYS A 56 -33.84 -0.80 25.79
N ALA A 57 -34.53 -0.55 24.68
CA ALA A 57 -33.89 -0.52 23.36
C ALA A 57 -32.90 0.64 23.24
N LYS A 58 -33.15 1.77 23.92
CA LYS A 58 -32.21 2.89 24.02
C LYS A 58 -30.96 2.54 24.82
N VAL A 59 -31.13 1.83 25.93
CA VAL A 59 -30.00 1.33 26.74
C VAL A 59 -29.20 0.29 25.97
N ASP A 60 -29.86 -0.62 25.25
CA ASP A 60 -29.20 -1.62 24.41
C ASP A 60 -28.41 -0.96 23.25
N PHE A 61 -28.94 0.12 22.66
CA PHE A 61 -28.21 0.93 21.67
C PHE A 61 -26.94 1.56 22.25
N LEU A 62 -26.99 2.11 23.47
CA LEU A 62 -25.78 2.60 24.16
C LEU A 62 -24.78 1.46 24.39
N LYS A 63 -25.25 0.31 24.88
CA LYS A 63 -24.43 -0.87 25.17
C LYS A 63 -23.84 -1.51 23.90
N SER A 64 -24.38 -1.26 22.72
CA SER A 64 -23.81 -1.74 21.46
C SER A 64 -22.44 -1.14 21.15
N GLY A 65 -22.10 0.01 21.74
CA GLY A 65 -20.86 0.75 21.48
C GLY A 65 -20.86 1.58 20.20
N VAL A 66 -21.89 1.50 19.37
CA VAL A 66 -21.99 2.28 18.13
C VAL A 66 -22.04 3.79 18.37
N THR A 67 -22.44 4.21 19.58
CA THR A 67 -22.49 5.62 19.98
C THR A 67 -21.12 6.29 19.99
N GLY A 68 -20.03 5.52 20.12
CA GLY A 68 -18.67 6.04 20.03
C GLY A 68 -18.39 6.76 18.70
N ARG A 69 -19.13 6.43 17.62
CA ARG A 69 -19.03 7.12 16.32
C ARG A 69 -19.51 8.57 16.34
N TYR A 70 -20.33 8.94 17.32
CA TYR A 70 -20.99 10.25 17.38
C TYR A 70 -20.53 11.08 18.57
N VAL A 71 -20.05 10.42 19.63
CA VAL A 71 -19.65 11.08 20.86
C VAL A 71 -18.56 10.29 21.58
N GLU A 72 -17.57 11.02 22.08
CA GLU A 72 -16.52 10.47 22.95
C GLU A 72 -17.11 9.78 24.18
N LYS A 73 -16.56 8.62 24.53
CA LYS A 73 -17.08 7.77 25.62
C LYS A 73 -17.29 8.54 26.93
N ASP A 74 -16.28 9.30 27.34
CA ASP A 74 -16.32 10.02 28.62
C ASP A 74 -17.27 11.23 28.56
N ALA A 75 -17.41 11.87 27.39
CA ALA A 75 -18.40 12.92 27.18
C ALA A 75 -19.82 12.37 27.22
N LEU A 76 -20.07 11.20 26.63
CA LEU A 76 -21.34 10.48 26.71
C LEU A 76 -21.69 10.17 28.17
N PHE A 77 -20.74 9.60 28.92
CA PHE A 77 -20.96 9.29 30.33
C PHE A 77 -21.18 10.54 31.19
N ALA A 78 -20.43 11.62 30.96
CA ALA A 78 -20.63 12.89 31.66
C ALA A 78 -22.02 13.49 31.39
N ARG A 79 -22.50 13.39 30.14
CA ARG A 79 -23.84 13.85 29.75
C ARG A 79 -24.93 13.04 30.45
N ILE A 80 -24.79 11.70 30.50
CA ILE A 80 -25.76 10.83 31.19
C ILE A 80 -25.80 11.09 32.70
N ARG A 81 -24.66 11.37 33.33
CA ARG A 81 -24.59 11.65 34.78
C ARG A 81 -25.35 12.91 35.18
N THR A 82 -25.24 13.94 34.35
CA THR A 82 -25.70 15.31 34.65
C THR A 82 -27.07 15.64 34.08
N GLY A 83 -27.50 14.93 33.02
CA GLY A 83 -28.78 15.16 32.36
C GLY A 83 -30.00 14.70 33.17
N LYS A 84 -31.15 15.33 32.91
CA LYS A 84 -32.46 14.82 33.36
C LYS A 84 -32.90 13.63 32.50
N PRO A 85 -33.76 12.72 32.99
CA PRO A 85 -34.19 11.54 32.24
C PRO A 85 -34.72 11.86 30.82
N GLU A 86 -35.49 12.93 30.66
CA GLU A 86 -36.06 13.35 29.38
C GLU A 86 -34.97 13.84 28.40
N GLU A 87 -33.99 14.58 28.91
CA GLU A 87 -32.85 15.08 28.14
C GLU A 87 -31.93 13.94 27.69
N ILE A 88 -31.69 12.96 28.57
CA ILE A 88 -30.93 11.75 28.26
C ILE A 88 -31.66 10.96 27.16
N SER A 89 -32.97 10.76 27.34
CA SER A 89 -33.82 10.04 26.39
C SER A 89 -33.78 10.68 24.99
N ALA A 90 -33.92 12.01 24.92
CA ALA A 90 -33.85 12.77 23.67
C ALA A 90 -32.45 12.76 23.05
N TYR A 91 -31.39 12.77 23.86
CA TYR A 91 -30.02 12.67 23.38
C TYR A 91 -29.75 11.31 22.73
N ILE A 92 -30.26 10.22 23.32
CA ILE A 92 -30.18 8.89 22.72
C ILE A 92 -31.00 8.83 21.42
N ASP A 93 -32.20 9.42 21.39
CA ASP A 93 -33.02 9.50 20.17
C ASP A 93 -32.26 10.21 19.03
N ALA A 94 -31.59 11.32 19.33
CA ALA A 94 -30.80 12.04 18.36
C ALA A 94 -29.66 11.17 17.78
N MET A 95 -28.95 10.43 18.63
CA MET A 95 -27.90 9.50 18.18
C MET A 95 -28.49 8.33 17.38
N GLN A 96 -29.63 7.78 17.77
CA GLN A 96 -30.32 6.74 17.01
C GLN A 96 -30.78 7.25 15.64
N ALA A 97 -31.29 8.48 15.57
CA ALA A 97 -31.67 9.12 14.32
C ALA A 97 -30.47 9.34 13.40
N LEU A 98 -29.34 9.82 13.93
CA LEU A 98 -28.07 9.93 13.18
C LEU A 98 -27.59 8.56 12.72
N HIS A 99 -27.65 7.55 13.59
CA HIS A 99 -27.26 6.19 13.25
C HIS A 99 -28.10 5.61 12.11
N ALA A 100 -29.41 5.77 12.19
CA ALA A 100 -30.34 5.34 11.16
C ALA A 100 -30.16 6.08 9.81
N GLN A 101 -29.51 7.25 9.79
CA GLN A 101 -29.16 7.93 8.55
C GLN A 101 -27.95 7.30 7.87
N VAL A 102 -26.92 6.92 8.64
CA VAL A 102 -25.66 6.38 8.09
C VAL A 102 -25.66 4.86 7.90
N GLU A 103 -26.56 4.14 8.58
CA GLU A 103 -26.71 2.69 8.41
C GLU A 103 -27.15 2.36 6.99
N PHE A 104 -26.56 1.30 6.40
CA PHE A 104 -27.00 0.75 5.12
C PHE A 104 -28.45 0.24 5.22
N LYS A 105 -29.31 0.67 4.30
CA LYS A 105 -30.71 0.25 4.22
C LYS A 105 -31.02 -0.35 2.86
N ALA A 106 -31.29 -1.66 2.86
CA ALA A 106 -31.76 -2.36 1.67
C ALA A 106 -33.02 -1.69 1.10
N GLY A 107 -33.01 -1.38 -0.20
CA GLY A 107 -34.09 -0.67 -0.90
C GLY A 107 -33.94 0.86 -0.93
N ARG A 108 -33.15 1.46 -0.03
CA ARG A 108 -32.72 2.86 -0.11
C ARG A 108 -31.34 2.96 -0.77
N ASP A 109 -30.41 2.14 -0.30
CA ASP A 109 -29.01 2.18 -0.68
C ASP A 109 -28.68 1.00 -1.60
N VAL A 110 -27.78 1.24 -2.55
CA VAL A 110 -27.31 0.20 -3.47
C VAL A 110 -26.11 -0.51 -2.84
N ALA A 111 -26.22 -1.84 -2.65
CA ALA A 111 -25.15 -2.65 -2.03
C ALA A 111 -23.94 -2.90 -2.94
N ALA A 112 -24.09 -2.66 -4.24
CA ALA A 112 -23.08 -2.94 -5.25
C ALA A 112 -23.11 -1.86 -6.33
N ILE A 113 -21.98 -1.63 -6.99
CA ILE A 113 -21.89 -0.70 -8.10
C ILE A 113 -22.78 -1.24 -9.25
N PRO A 114 -23.79 -0.49 -9.72
CA PRO A 114 -24.65 -0.94 -10.81
C PRO A 114 -23.85 -0.91 -12.11
N LEU A 115 -23.54 -2.08 -12.65
CA LEU A 115 -22.86 -2.20 -13.93
C LEU A 115 -23.84 -2.55 -15.05
N ASP A 116 -23.69 -1.95 -16.23
CA ASP A 116 -24.45 -2.35 -17.42
C ASP A 116 -23.87 -3.63 -18.03
N THR A 117 -24.30 -4.78 -17.49
CA THR A 117 -23.84 -6.12 -17.93
C THR A 117 -24.28 -6.51 -19.34
N ARG A 118 -25.13 -5.71 -19.98
CA ARG A 118 -25.56 -5.89 -21.37
C ARG A 118 -24.61 -5.23 -22.37
N SER A 119 -23.71 -4.37 -21.90
CA SER A 119 -22.75 -3.70 -22.78
C SER A 119 -21.86 -4.73 -23.47
N PRO A 120 -21.75 -4.75 -24.81
CA PRO A 120 -20.85 -5.65 -25.51
C PRO A 120 -19.37 -5.35 -25.21
N TRP A 121 -19.08 -4.20 -24.59
CA TRP A 121 -17.74 -3.77 -24.20
C TRP A 121 -17.43 -4.02 -22.72
N PHE A 122 -18.32 -4.69 -21.98
CA PHE A 122 -18.21 -4.86 -20.52
C PHE A 122 -16.82 -5.30 -20.06
N ASN A 123 -16.21 -6.29 -20.74
CA ASN A 123 -14.89 -6.82 -20.40
C ASN A 123 -13.79 -6.44 -21.43
N ALA A 124 -14.05 -5.49 -22.33
CA ALA A 124 -13.13 -5.21 -23.43
C ALA A 124 -11.77 -4.68 -22.97
N TRP A 125 -11.72 -3.95 -21.85
CA TRP A 125 -10.49 -3.39 -21.29
C TRP A 125 -9.46 -4.44 -20.86
N LYS A 126 -9.90 -5.65 -20.47
CA LYS A 126 -9.02 -6.78 -20.11
C LYS A 126 -8.90 -7.84 -21.21
N ALA A 127 -9.62 -7.67 -22.31
CA ALA A 127 -9.58 -8.61 -23.42
C ALA A 127 -8.27 -8.42 -24.20
N ARG A 128 -7.45 -9.47 -24.25
CA ARG A 128 -6.23 -9.45 -25.07
C ARG A 128 -6.59 -9.52 -26.54
N ARG A 129 -5.89 -8.72 -27.33
CA ARG A 129 -5.90 -8.86 -28.79
C ARG A 129 -5.35 -10.24 -29.15
N PRO A 130 -6.06 -11.04 -29.98
CA PRO A 130 -5.55 -12.35 -30.41
C PRO A 130 -4.28 -12.21 -31.24
N ASN A 131 -3.26 -13.04 -30.97
CA ASN A 131 -2.00 -13.04 -31.72
C ASN A 131 -2.18 -13.24 -33.24
N SER A 132 -3.27 -13.88 -33.67
CA SER A 132 -3.61 -14.05 -35.10
C SER A 132 -3.96 -12.73 -35.81
N MET A 133 -4.23 -11.66 -35.05
CA MET A 133 -4.48 -10.31 -35.56
C MET A 133 -3.23 -9.43 -35.57
N ASP A 134 -2.09 -9.95 -35.12
CA ASP A 134 -0.83 -9.22 -35.06
C ASP A 134 0.10 -9.65 -36.21
N PRO A 135 1.02 -8.78 -36.65
CA PRO A 135 2.06 -9.17 -37.59
C PRO A 135 2.84 -10.39 -37.05
N LYS A 136 3.10 -11.37 -37.93
CA LYS A 136 3.90 -12.54 -37.55
C LYS A 136 5.29 -12.09 -37.09
N ARG A 137 5.70 -12.58 -35.91
CA ARG A 137 7.03 -12.39 -35.35
C ARG A 137 7.48 -13.64 -34.60
N ASP A 138 8.78 -13.77 -34.40
CA ASP A 138 9.32 -14.77 -33.48
C ASP A 138 8.96 -14.40 -32.04
N VAL A 139 8.75 -15.42 -31.22
CA VAL A 139 8.50 -15.26 -29.78
C VAL A 139 9.80 -14.86 -29.07
N GLY A 140 9.69 -13.92 -28.14
CA GLY A 140 10.82 -13.40 -27.37
C GLY A 140 10.78 -11.88 -27.17
N PRO A 141 11.68 -11.34 -26.32
CA PRO A 141 11.80 -9.91 -26.10
C PRO A 141 12.21 -9.13 -27.35
N ILE A 142 11.68 -7.92 -27.50
CA ILE A 142 11.89 -7.04 -28.65
C ILE A 142 12.70 -5.83 -28.22
N GLU A 143 13.84 -5.62 -28.87
CA GLU A 143 14.65 -4.41 -28.68
C GLU A 143 13.99 -3.22 -29.38
N LEU A 144 13.70 -2.16 -28.63
CA LEU A 144 13.08 -0.94 -29.14
C LEU A 144 14.08 0.19 -29.37
N THR A 145 15.33 0.02 -28.93
CA THR A 145 16.39 1.00 -29.18
C THR A 145 16.94 0.86 -30.60
N ARG A 146 17.07 2.01 -31.30
CA ARG A 146 17.67 2.06 -32.64
C ARG A 146 19.19 2.12 -32.58
N TYR A 147 19.76 2.66 -31.50
CA TYR A 147 21.17 2.98 -31.39
C TYR A 147 21.81 2.23 -30.22
N VAL A 148 22.96 1.62 -30.47
CA VAL A 148 23.73 0.85 -29.47
C VAL A 148 24.26 1.73 -28.31
N GLY A 149 24.45 3.03 -28.53
CA GLY A 149 25.03 3.98 -27.57
C GLY A 149 24.09 5.07 -27.05
N GLY A 150 22.78 4.92 -27.20
CA GLY A 150 21.82 5.99 -26.90
C GLY A 150 21.57 6.17 -25.40
N TRP A 151 22.13 7.23 -24.80
CA TRP A 151 21.61 7.80 -23.55
C TRP A 151 20.19 8.33 -23.80
N GLY A 152 19.16 7.53 -23.47
CA GLY A 152 17.75 7.95 -23.60
C GLY A 152 17.25 8.10 -25.04
N GLY A 153 17.95 7.53 -26.03
CA GLY A 153 17.55 7.57 -27.45
C GLY A 153 16.75 6.33 -27.86
N GLY A 154 15.44 6.30 -27.61
CA GLY A 154 14.56 5.18 -27.94
C GLY A 154 13.15 5.36 -27.38
N PHE A 155 12.30 4.34 -27.52
CA PHE A 155 11.04 4.30 -26.79
C PHE A 155 11.34 4.19 -25.28
N ALA A 156 10.67 4.99 -24.46
CA ALA A 156 10.86 4.98 -23.02
C ALA A 156 10.27 3.70 -22.42
N THR A 157 11.14 2.81 -21.94
CA THR A 157 10.80 1.58 -21.23
C THR A 157 11.48 1.56 -19.87
N PHE A 158 10.97 0.75 -18.95
CA PHE A 158 11.59 0.58 -17.63
C PHE A 158 13.05 0.14 -17.76
N ALA A 159 13.95 0.88 -17.10
CA ALA A 159 15.40 0.66 -17.15
C ALA A 159 16.02 0.57 -18.56
N GLY A 160 15.34 1.12 -19.58
CA GLY A 160 15.73 0.99 -20.99
C GLY A 160 15.74 -0.46 -21.49
N ALA A 161 14.94 -1.34 -20.88
CA ALA A 161 14.88 -2.75 -21.21
C ALA A 161 14.12 -3.03 -22.52
N PRO A 162 14.40 -4.16 -23.20
CA PRO A 162 13.54 -4.70 -24.25
C PRO A 162 12.10 -4.90 -23.76
N VAL A 163 11.14 -4.95 -24.68
CA VAL A 163 9.74 -5.23 -24.34
C VAL A 163 9.38 -6.69 -24.53
N ALA A 164 8.50 -7.22 -23.68
CA ALA A 164 7.81 -8.49 -23.88
C ALA A 164 6.30 -8.25 -23.79
N MET A 165 5.51 -9.00 -24.57
CA MET A 165 4.05 -8.77 -24.68
C MET A 165 3.22 -9.94 -24.16
N THR A 166 3.82 -11.13 -24.08
CA THR A 166 3.13 -12.38 -23.76
C THR A 166 3.98 -13.26 -22.83
N PRO A 167 3.37 -14.21 -22.09
CA PRO A 167 4.13 -15.16 -21.29
C PRO A 167 5.03 -16.07 -22.13
N GLU A 168 4.69 -16.29 -23.41
CA GLU A 168 5.53 -17.00 -24.36
C GLU A 168 6.82 -16.24 -24.65
N ASP A 169 6.77 -14.90 -24.74
CA ASP A 169 7.97 -14.07 -24.90
C ASP A 169 8.88 -14.18 -23.67
N LEU A 170 8.30 -14.16 -22.47
CA LEU A 170 9.04 -14.30 -21.21
C LEU A 170 9.78 -15.64 -21.16
N LYS A 171 9.08 -16.74 -21.50
CA LYS A 171 9.65 -18.09 -21.52
C LYS A 171 10.72 -18.23 -22.59
N ALA A 172 10.46 -17.77 -23.82
CA ALA A 172 11.41 -17.83 -24.92
C ALA A 172 12.68 -17.03 -24.63
N GLY A 173 12.54 -15.85 -24.03
CA GLY A 173 13.64 -14.99 -23.60
C GLY A 173 14.41 -15.48 -22.37
N LYS A 174 13.89 -16.50 -21.67
CA LYS A 174 14.38 -16.93 -20.34
C LYS A 174 14.55 -15.73 -19.41
N VAL A 175 13.50 -14.90 -19.37
CA VAL A 175 13.49 -13.63 -18.64
C VAL A 175 13.69 -13.88 -17.15
N ASP A 176 14.64 -13.14 -16.55
CA ASP A 176 14.88 -13.17 -15.10
C ASP A 176 13.89 -12.25 -14.37
N VAL A 177 13.63 -11.07 -14.93
CA VAL A 177 12.82 -10.00 -14.32
C VAL A 177 11.90 -9.38 -15.37
N ALA A 178 10.61 -9.31 -15.06
CA ALA A 178 9.64 -8.57 -15.87
C ALA A 178 9.09 -7.40 -15.04
N ILE A 179 9.35 -6.18 -15.50
CA ILE A 179 8.86 -4.95 -14.88
C ILE A 179 7.55 -4.58 -15.56
N VAL A 180 6.49 -4.38 -14.79
CA VAL A 180 5.14 -4.11 -15.31
C VAL A 180 4.54 -2.92 -14.56
N GLY A 181 3.87 -2.02 -15.27
CA GLY A 181 3.12 -0.94 -14.62
C GLY A 181 1.72 -1.39 -14.21
N ALA A 182 1.22 -0.88 -13.10
CA ALA A 182 -0.16 -1.05 -12.65
C ALA A 182 -0.77 0.32 -12.32
N PRO A 183 -1.31 1.05 -13.31
CA PRO A 183 -1.83 2.41 -13.12
C PRO A 183 -3.24 2.39 -12.47
N LEU A 184 -3.33 1.95 -11.21
CA LEU A 184 -4.55 1.92 -10.39
C LEU A 184 -4.37 2.79 -9.15
N ASP A 185 -5.10 3.89 -9.03
CA ASP A 185 -4.98 4.81 -7.89
C ASP A 185 -6.32 5.23 -7.24
N MET A 186 -7.41 4.55 -7.60
CA MET A 186 -8.74 4.84 -7.05
C MET A 186 -8.95 4.32 -5.62
N GLY A 187 -8.08 3.43 -5.15
CA GLY A 187 -8.05 3.00 -3.75
C GLY A 187 -7.60 4.11 -2.80
N SER A 188 -6.84 5.09 -3.27
CA SER A 188 -6.47 6.28 -2.48
C SER A 188 -7.58 7.33 -2.49
N GLY A 189 -8.28 7.48 -3.62
CA GLY A 189 -9.26 8.55 -3.87
C GLY A 189 -8.65 9.96 -3.80
N TRP A 190 -7.31 10.09 -3.77
CA TRP A 190 -6.64 11.32 -3.38
C TRP A 190 -5.24 11.42 -4.01
N ARG A 191 -4.91 12.58 -4.57
CA ARG A 191 -3.52 12.99 -4.88
C ARG A 191 -2.70 12.16 -5.91
N ASN A 192 -3.37 11.36 -6.73
CA ASN A 192 -2.96 10.87 -8.06
C ASN A 192 -1.59 10.14 -8.17
N ALA A 193 -1.62 8.81 -8.06
CA ALA A 193 -0.48 7.91 -8.30
C ALA A 193 -0.55 7.17 -9.66
N ILE A 194 -1.58 7.44 -10.48
CA ILE A 194 -1.85 6.68 -11.72
C ILE A 194 -0.70 6.77 -12.73
N ASP A 195 -0.01 7.91 -12.77
CA ASP A 195 1.06 8.20 -13.73
C ASP A 195 2.46 7.85 -13.24
N GLY A 196 2.59 7.26 -12.04
CA GLY A 196 3.83 6.72 -11.51
C GLY A 196 4.59 5.80 -12.49
N PRO A 197 3.94 4.80 -13.12
CA PRO A 197 4.60 3.92 -14.09
C PRO A 197 5.20 4.69 -15.27
N ARG A 198 4.44 5.65 -15.82
CA ARG A 198 4.89 6.46 -16.97
C ARG A 198 6.06 7.35 -16.58
N ALA A 199 5.99 8.00 -15.42
CA ALA A 199 7.06 8.87 -14.94
C ALA A 199 8.36 8.10 -14.71
N MET A 200 8.30 6.88 -14.16
CA MET A 200 9.48 6.03 -13.95
C MET A 200 10.07 5.52 -15.27
N ARG A 201 9.28 5.21 -16.30
CA ARG A 201 9.80 4.91 -17.66
C ARG A 201 10.53 6.10 -18.29
N MET A 202 10.00 7.30 -18.09
CA MET A 202 10.52 8.53 -18.70
C MET A 202 11.72 9.13 -17.97
N THR A 203 11.97 8.71 -16.72
CA THR A 203 13.06 9.23 -15.89
C THR A 203 14.26 8.29 -15.90
N GLY A 204 15.47 8.82 -15.81
CA GLY A 204 16.69 8.01 -15.69
C GLY A 204 16.82 7.32 -14.31
N GLY A 205 17.88 6.54 -14.15
CA GLY A 205 18.33 6.01 -12.85
C GLY A 205 18.04 4.53 -12.58
N ALA A 206 17.16 3.87 -13.35
CA ALA A 206 16.77 2.46 -13.11
C ALA A 206 17.77 1.43 -13.68
N GLY A 207 18.58 1.81 -14.67
CA GLY A 207 19.58 0.95 -15.31
C GLY A 207 21.01 1.48 -15.17
N GLY A 208 21.98 0.71 -15.66
CA GLY A 208 23.39 1.07 -15.63
C GLY A 208 24.16 0.56 -14.41
N ASN A 209 25.46 0.90 -14.33
CA ASN A 209 26.35 0.38 -13.29
C ASN A 209 25.91 0.80 -11.89
N ASP A 210 25.68 -0.18 -11.01
CA ASP A 210 25.59 0.03 -9.58
C ASP A 210 27.00 0.16 -9.00
N MET A 211 27.41 1.36 -8.59
CA MET A 211 28.76 1.60 -8.08
C MET A 211 29.08 0.79 -6.81
N TYR A 212 28.08 0.37 -6.03
CA TYR A 212 28.30 -0.38 -4.81
C TYR A 212 28.85 -1.78 -5.11
N SER A 213 28.23 -2.49 -6.05
CA SER A 213 28.65 -3.84 -6.46
C SER A 213 29.55 -3.88 -7.71
N MET A 214 29.59 -2.78 -8.46
CA MET A 214 30.12 -2.69 -9.84
C MET A 214 29.43 -3.62 -10.82
N ILE A 215 28.18 -4.02 -10.55
CA ILE A 215 27.36 -4.79 -11.47
C ILE A 215 26.48 -3.85 -12.28
N ASN A 216 26.48 -4.03 -13.59
CA ASN A 216 25.40 -3.55 -14.45
C ASN A 216 24.28 -4.60 -14.48
N PRO A 217 23.10 -4.35 -13.88
CA PRO A 217 22.01 -5.31 -13.89
C PRO A 217 21.48 -5.56 -15.30
N ASN A 218 21.46 -4.57 -16.19
CA ASN A 218 21.03 -4.75 -17.59
C ASN A 218 21.93 -5.74 -18.35
N ALA A 219 23.20 -5.88 -17.97
CA ALA A 219 24.11 -6.85 -18.55
C ALA A 219 24.08 -8.21 -17.83
N ALA A 220 23.72 -8.24 -16.56
CA ALA A 220 23.74 -9.44 -15.72
C ALA A 220 22.41 -10.21 -15.71
N LEU A 221 21.30 -9.54 -16.03
CA LEU A 221 19.94 -10.06 -16.00
C LEU A 221 19.26 -9.89 -17.36
N LYS A 222 18.36 -10.82 -17.68
CA LYS A 222 17.38 -10.70 -18.76
C LYS A 222 16.17 -9.95 -18.21
N ILE A 223 16.20 -8.62 -18.34
CA ILE A 223 15.15 -7.71 -17.87
C ILE A 223 14.27 -7.34 -19.06
N VAL A 224 12.95 -7.27 -18.85
CA VAL A 224 12.01 -6.76 -19.84
C VAL A 224 11.01 -5.77 -19.22
N ASP A 225 10.55 -4.82 -20.01
CA ASP A 225 9.33 -4.07 -19.76
C ASP A 225 8.14 -4.87 -20.31
N TYR A 226 7.20 -5.22 -19.45
CA TYR A 226 6.01 -6.03 -19.78
C TYR A 226 4.77 -5.15 -19.97
N GLY A 227 4.96 -3.86 -20.25
CA GLY A 227 3.88 -2.91 -20.47
C GLY A 227 3.13 -2.56 -19.18
N ASP A 228 1.87 -2.14 -19.33
CA ASP A 228 0.99 -1.84 -18.21
C ASP A 228 -0.14 -2.88 -18.16
N ILE A 229 -0.47 -3.31 -16.94
CA ILE A 229 -1.70 -4.04 -16.67
C ILE A 229 -2.86 -3.11 -16.96
N ALA A 230 -3.82 -3.57 -17.76
CA ALA A 230 -5.03 -2.80 -18.02
C ALA A 230 -5.86 -2.68 -16.74
N ILE A 231 -6.37 -1.48 -16.45
CA ILE A 231 -7.15 -1.19 -15.24
C ILE A 231 -8.53 -0.68 -15.66
N ASP A 232 -9.57 -1.08 -14.93
CA ASP A 232 -10.85 -0.38 -14.99
C ASP A 232 -10.72 0.94 -14.24
N GLN A 233 -10.60 2.03 -14.99
CA GLN A 233 -10.40 3.40 -14.53
C GLN A 233 -11.53 3.95 -13.63
N ASN A 234 -12.60 3.18 -13.38
CA ASN A 234 -13.69 3.57 -12.48
C ASN A 234 -13.98 2.51 -11.39
N SER A 235 -13.20 1.44 -11.28
CA SER A 235 -13.41 0.44 -10.23
C SER A 235 -12.13 -0.29 -9.83
N THR A 236 -11.71 -0.07 -8.58
CA THR A 236 -10.67 -0.85 -7.91
C THR A 236 -11.08 -2.32 -7.83
N GLU A 237 -12.35 -2.60 -7.50
CA GLU A 237 -12.89 -3.95 -7.34
C GLU A 237 -12.80 -4.77 -8.62
N ARG A 238 -13.07 -4.17 -9.78
CA ARG A 238 -12.95 -4.86 -11.07
C ARG A 238 -11.50 -5.05 -11.50
N SER A 239 -10.59 -4.21 -11.01
CA SER A 239 -9.18 -4.17 -11.40
C SER A 239 -8.32 -5.16 -10.61
N VAL A 240 -8.54 -5.27 -9.30
CA VAL A 240 -7.74 -6.10 -8.38
C VAL A 240 -7.63 -7.56 -8.84
N ASP A 241 -8.73 -8.18 -9.24
CA ASP A 241 -8.70 -9.58 -9.74
C ASP A 241 -7.89 -9.73 -11.03
N HIS A 242 -7.96 -8.74 -11.92
CA HIS A 242 -7.18 -8.75 -13.15
C HIS A 242 -5.69 -8.54 -12.88
N VAL A 243 -5.33 -7.60 -11.99
CA VAL A 243 -3.95 -7.38 -11.54
C VAL A 243 -3.37 -8.68 -10.96
N ARG A 244 -4.08 -9.34 -10.04
CA ARG A 244 -3.68 -10.62 -9.46
C ARG A 244 -3.40 -11.67 -10.54
N ALA A 245 -4.28 -11.77 -11.54
CA ALA A 245 -4.10 -12.72 -12.64
C ALA A 245 -2.85 -12.41 -13.50
N MET A 246 -2.58 -11.14 -13.77
CA MET A 246 -1.44 -10.70 -14.57
C MET A 246 -0.10 -10.88 -13.83
N VAL A 247 -0.04 -10.55 -12.54
CA VAL A 247 1.16 -10.78 -11.71
C VAL A 247 1.45 -12.28 -11.60
N ALA A 248 0.41 -13.10 -11.39
CA ALA A 248 0.54 -14.54 -11.34
C ALA A 248 0.97 -15.14 -12.69
N GLU A 249 0.56 -14.55 -13.82
CA GLU A 249 1.05 -14.97 -15.14
C GLU A 249 2.57 -14.81 -15.24
N ILE A 250 3.09 -13.64 -14.90
CA ILE A 250 4.53 -13.35 -14.92
C ILE A 250 5.26 -14.36 -14.02
N ALA A 251 4.86 -14.49 -12.75
CA ALA A 251 5.50 -15.37 -11.79
C ALA A 251 5.51 -16.85 -12.23
N ARG A 252 4.45 -17.33 -12.89
CA ARG A 252 4.39 -18.72 -13.42
C ARG A 252 5.39 -18.99 -14.55
N THR A 253 5.93 -17.96 -15.20
CA THR A 253 6.99 -18.15 -16.19
C THR A 253 8.36 -18.42 -15.55
N GLY A 254 8.49 -18.16 -14.25
CA GLY A 254 9.76 -18.19 -13.51
C GLY A 254 10.46 -16.83 -13.43
N ALA A 255 9.98 -15.82 -14.17
CA ALA A 255 10.44 -14.45 -14.03
C ALA A 255 9.93 -13.81 -12.72
N ILE A 256 10.74 -12.93 -12.14
CA ILE A 256 10.34 -12.12 -10.98
C ILE A 256 9.47 -10.95 -11.46
N PRO A 257 8.21 -10.81 -11.02
CA PRO A 257 7.42 -9.62 -11.28
C PRO A 257 7.93 -8.45 -10.42
N ILE A 258 8.20 -7.32 -11.07
CA ILE A 258 8.35 -6.02 -10.41
C ILE A 258 7.19 -5.13 -10.87
N VAL A 259 6.26 -4.84 -9.97
CA VAL A 259 5.07 -4.04 -10.25
C VAL A 259 5.35 -2.59 -9.88
N ILE A 260 5.14 -1.67 -10.82
CA ILE A 260 5.36 -0.25 -10.60
C ILE A 260 4.03 0.49 -10.61
N GLY A 261 3.87 1.39 -9.64
CA GLY A 261 2.87 2.44 -9.62
C GLY A 261 1.50 2.03 -9.13
N GLY A 262 0.57 2.98 -9.27
CA GLY A 262 -0.70 2.97 -8.57
C GLY A 262 -0.56 3.30 -7.09
N ASP A 263 -1.68 3.28 -6.39
CA ASP A 263 -1.74 3.37 -4.93
C ASP A 263 -1.48 2.01 -4.27
N HIS A 264 -1.36 2.00 -2.94
CA HIS A 264 -1.03 0.79 -2.20
C HIS A 264 -2.14 -0.28 -2.18
N SER A 265 -3.33 -0.03 -2.74
CA SER A 265 -4.36 -1.07 -2.89
C SER A 265 -3.87 -2.26 -3.74
N LEU A 266 -2.81 -2.04 -4.53
CA LEU A 266 -2.14 -3.05 -5.34
C LEU A 266 -1.35 -4.09 -4.54
N GLU A 267 -0.92 -3.82 -3.30
CA GLU A 267 -0.21 -4.84 -2.52
C GLU A 267 -1.07 -6.11 -2.37
N TYR A 268 -2.36 -5.94 -2.10
CA TYR A 268 -3.27 -7.08 -1.92
C TYR A 268 -3.28 -8.05 -3.11
N PRO A 269 -3.62 -7.64 -4.36
CA PRO A 269 -3.60 -8.55 -5.50
C PRO A 269 -2.19 -9.05 -5.84
N ASN A 270 -1.15 -8.24 -5.63
CA ASN A 270 0.23 -8.59 -5.93
C ASN A 270 0.74 -9.73 -5.03
N VAL A 271 0.59 -9.56 -3.71
CA VAL A 271 1.00 -10.57 -2.72
C VAL A 271 0.13 -11.82 -2.83
N ALA A 272 -1.18 -11.67 -3.07
CA ALA A 272 -2.07 -12.80 -3.28
C ALA A 272 -1.65 -13.62 -4.53
N ALA A 273 -1.24 -12.96 -5.62
CA ALA A 273 -0.71 -13.63 -6.80
C ALA A 273 0.57 -14.42 -6.51
N ALA A 274 1.50 -13.85 -5.73
CA ALA A 274 2.70 -14.56 -5.31
C ALA A 274 2.37 -15.80 -4.46
N ALA A 275 1.41 -15.68 -3.54
CA ALA A 275 0.94 -16.80 -2.73
C ALA A 275 0.23 -17.88 -3.57
N ASP A 276 -0.52 -17.51 -4.60
CA ASP A 276 -1.15 -18.46 -5.53
C ASP A 276 -0.13 -19.30 -6.30
N VAL A 277 1.01 -18.70 -6.66
CA VAL A 277 2.05 -19.36 -7.48
C VAL A 277 3.03 -20.15 -6.62
N HIS A 278 3.46 -19.61 -5.48
CA HIS A 278 4.50 -20.20 -4.64
C HIS A 278 3.96 -20.96 -3.42
N GLY A 279 2.66 -20.86 -3.15
CA GLY A 279 1.96 -21.50 -2.04
C GLY A 279 1.86 -20.61 -0.81
N LYS A 280 0.66 -20.60 -0.21
CA LYS A 280 0.38 -19.91 1.07
C LYS A 280 1.37 -20.34 2.15
N GLY A 281 1.97 -19.38 2.84
CA GLY A 281 2.97 -19.63 3.88
C GLY A 281 4.39 -19.94 3.38
N ASN A 282 4.63 -19.97 2.06
CA ASN A 282 5.98 -19.97 1.48
C ASN A 282 6.44 -18.56 1.05
N VAL A 283 5.54 -17.57 1.10
CA VAL A 283 5.82 -16.16 0.79
C VAL A 283 5.68 -15.35 2.07
N GLY A 284 6.73 -14.63 2.43
CA GLY A 284 6.75 -13.61 3.47
C GLY A 284 6.76 -12.24 2.83
N VAL A 285 6.40 -11.21 3.59
CA VAL A 285 6.35 -9.82 3.11
C VAL A 285 7.20 -8.95 4.01
N ILE A 286 8.06 -8.13 3.42
CA ILE A 286 8.59 -6.94 4.07
C ILE A 286 7.98 -5.72 3.39
N HIS A 287 7.34 -4.90 4.20
CA HIS A 287 6.55 -3.75 3.80
C HIS A 287 7.21 -2.50 4.37
N PHE A 288 7.71 -1.64 3.49
CA PHE A 288 8.26 -0.33 3.84
C PHE A 288 7.21 0.75 3.58
N ASP A 289 6.75 1.41 4.65
CA ASP A 289 5.67 2.41 4.59
C ASP A 289 5.67 3.27 5.86
N SER A 290 5.17 4.49 5.74
CA SER A 290 4.88 5.35 6.90
C SER A 290 3.56 5.01 7.61
N HIS A 291 2.64 4.35 6.91
CA HIS A 291 1.33 3.86 7.31
C HIS A 291 1.32 2.34 7.53
N TYR A 292 0.32 1.89 8.30
CA TYR A 292 0.19 0.50 8.69
C TYR A 292 -0.77 -0.29 7.79
N ASP A 293 -1.64 0.37 7.03
CA ASP A 293 -2.50 -0.22 6.00
C ASP A 293 -3.36 -1.43 6.41
N ILE A 294 -3.74 -1.45 7.70
CA ILE A 294 -4.64 -2.42 8.33
C ILE A 294 -5.98 -1.73 8.67
N GLY A 295 -6.42 -0.81 7.82
CA GLY A 295 -7.75 -0.21 7.92
C GLY A 295 -8.84 -1.29 7.94
N ARG A 296 -9.84 -1.10 8.80
CA ARG A 296 -11.00 -1.99 8.98
C ARG A 296 -12.27 -1.16 9.05
N GLY A 297 -13.43 -1.78 8.84
CA GLY A 297 -14.74 -1.13 8.98
C GLY A 297 -15.05 -0.02 7.96
N ARG A 298 -14.23 0.14 6.91
CA ARG A 298 -14.43 1.14 5.86
C ARG A 298 -15.58 0.76 4.93
N VAL A 299 -16.17 1.78 4.28
CA VAL A 299 -17.30 1.60 3.35
C VAL A 299 -16.86 0.83 2.10
N HIS A 300 -15.70 1.17 1.56
CA HIS A 300 -15.07 0.41 0.49
C HIS A 300 -14.26 -0.72 1.09
N LEU A 301 -14.28 -1.85 0.40
CA LEU A 301 -13.54 -3.05 0.78
C LEU A 301 -12.13 -3.04 0.19
N LEU A 302 -11.89 -2.37 -0.92
CA LEU A 302 -10.59 -2.32 -1.58
C LEU A 302 -10.16 -0.87 -1.69
N ASP A 303 -9.22 -0.48 -0.84
CA ASP A 303 -8.63 0.85 -0.80
C ASP A 303 -7.17 0.75 -0.35
N HIS A 304 -6.41 1.83 -0.49
CA HIS A 304 -4.97 1.81 -0.25
C HIS A 304 -4.58 1.66 1.22
N GLY A 305 -5.49 1.94 2.16
CA GLY A 305 -5.22 1.87 3.60
C GLY A 305 -5.70 0.58 4.27
N GLN A 306 -6.14 -0.44 3.52
CA GLN A 306 -6.51 -1.77 4.03
C GLN A 306 -5.90 -3.02 3.34
N PRO A 307 -4.92 -2.93 2.40
CA PRO A 307 -4.41 -4.11 1.70
C PRO A 307 -3.79 -5.13 2.67
N VAL A 308 -3.06 -4.69 3.69
CA VAL A 308 -2.40 -5.56 4.68
C VAL A 308 -3.42 -6.36 5.48
N TYR A 309 -4.51 -5.71 5.91
CA TYR A 309 -5.59 -6.40 6.61
C TYR A 309 -6.13 -7.56 5.76
N ARG A 310 -6.35 -7.34 4.46
CA ARG A 310 -6.85 -8.40 3.56
C ARG A 310 -5.86 -9.52 3.34
N VAL A 311 -4.60 -9.19 3.06
CA VAL A 311 -3.52 -10.18 2.85
C VAL A 311 -3.45 -11.16 4.03
N ILE A 312 -3.54 -10.64 5.26
CA ILE A 312 -3.51 -11.43 6.48
C ILE A 312 -4.83 -12.16 6.72
N ASN A 313 -5.97 -11.46 6.62
CA ASN A 313 -7.28 -12.01 6.99
C ASN A 313 -7.73 -13.13 6.03
N GLU A 314 -7.39 -13.04 4.74
CA GLU A 314 -7.66 -14.09 3.75
C GLU A 314 -6.59 -15.20 3.72
N GLY A 315 -5.57 -15.08 4.59
CA GLY A 315 -4.53 -16.07 4.79
C GLY A 315 -3.62 -16.27 3.58
N HIS A 316 -3.36 -15.21 2.80
CA HIS A 316 -2.35 -15.27 1.73
C HIS A 316 -0.94 -15.33 2.32
N VAL A 317 -0.72 -14.59 3.41
CA VAL A 317 0.53 -14.56 4.19
C VAL A 317 0.22 -14.76 5.67
N ARG A 318 1.08 -15.47 6.40
CA ARG A 318 0.95 -15.58 7.87
C ARG A 318 1.36 -14.25 8.48
N ALA A 319 0.60 -13.76 9.46
CA ALA A 319 0.94 -12.53 10.18
C ALA A 319 2.37 -12.51 10.74
N SER A 320 2.88 -13.66 11.21
CA SER A 320 4.27 -13.80 11.70
C SER A 320 5.36 -13.58 10.64
N ASP A 321 4.99 -13.65 9.37
CA ASP A 321 5.88 -13.53 8.21
C ASP A 321 5.67 -12.21 7.46
N TYR A 322 4.88 -11.31 8.05
CA TYR A 322 4.61 -9.97 7.56
C TYR A 322 5.32 -8.96 8.48
N ILE A 323 6.24 -8.18 7.91
CA ILE A 323 7.13 -7.27 8.62
C ILE A 323 6.93 -5.86 8.08
N GLN A 324 6.51 -4.93 8.93
CA GLN A 324 6.40 -3.50 8.57
C GLN A 324 7.61 -2.71 9.05
N VAL A 325 8.06 -1.74 8.25
CA VAL A 325 9.20 -0.89 8.57
C VAL A 325 8.90 0.55 8.18
N GLY A 326 9.09 1.48 9.12
CA GLY A 326 8.98 2.92 8.88
C GLY A 326 7.73 3.60 9.42
N LEU A 327 6.87 2.84 10.12
CA LEU A 327 5.58 3.32 10.66
C LEU A 327 5.77 4.56 11.54
N ARG A 328 5.09 5.65 11.17
CA ARG A 328 5.18 6.96 11.85
C ARG A 328 4.02 7.92 11.60
N ALA A 329 3.03 7.53 10.80
CA ALA A 329 1.85 8.35 10.51
C ALA A 329 0.96 8.58 11.74
N ARG A 330 -0.24 9.14 11.53
CA ARG A 330 -1.27 9.26 12.58
C ARG A 330 -1.91 7.90 12.87
N GLY A 331 -1.15 7.01 13.50
CA GLY A 331 -1.52 5.63 13.85
C GLY A 331 -0.33 4.67 13.72
N PRO A 332 -0.46 3.40 14.12
CA PRO A 332 -1.67 2.75 14.66
C PRO A 332 -2.11 3.28 16.03
N ASP A 333 -3.39 3.15 16.36
CA ASP A 333 -3.87 3.37 17.73
C ASP A 333 -3.58 2.15 18.63
N LEU A 334 -3.87 2.26 19.93
CA LEU A 334 -3.60 1.20 20.90
C LEU A 334 -4.32 -0.12 20.55
N GLU A 335 -5.53 -0.04 20.01
CA GLU A 335 -6.27 -1.22 19.62
C GLU A 335 -5.64 -1.91 18.41
N THR A 336 -5.30 -1.15 17.38
CA THR A 336 -4.69 -1.69 16.16
C THR A 336 -3.33 -2.29 16.47
N PHE A 337 -2.51 -1.65 17.33
CA PHE A 337 -1.32 -2.30 17.87
C PHE A 337 -1.63 -3.60 18.61
N GLY A 338 -2.69 -3.62 19.43
CA GLY A 338 -3.16 -4.84 20.08
C GLY A 338 -3.49 -5.95 19.09
N TRP A 339 -4.24 -5.63 18.03
CA TRP A 339 -4.59 -6.57 16.96
C TRP A 339 -3.35 -7.11 16.25
N MET A 340 -2.44 -6.22 15.80
CA MET A 340 -1.20 -6.60 15.13
C MET A 340 -0.37 -7.55 16.00
N ARG A 341 -0.21 -7.24 17.29
CA ARG A 341 0.52 -8.07 18.25
C ARG A 341 -0.15 -9.42 18.49
N ASN A 342 -1.48 -9.44 18.62
CA ASN A 342 -2.24 -10.67 18.85
C ASN A 342 -2.22 -11.61 17.63
N LYS A 343 -2.20 -11.06 16.41
CA LYS A 343 -1.98 -11.86 15.20
C LYS A 343 -0.53 -12.33 15.05
N GLY A 344 0.41 -11.70 15.77
CA GLY A 344 1.84 -12.02 15.72
C GLY A 344 2.61 -11.27 14.65
N MET A 345 2.09 -10.13 14.16
CA MET A 345 2.76 -9.29 13.18
C MET A 345 4.05 -8.66 13.75
N ARG A 346 5.01 -8.45 12.86
CA ARG A 346 6.25 -7.74 13.16
C ARG A 346 6.17 -6.34 12.58
N TYR A 347 6.57 -5.35 13.35
CA TYR A 347 6.56 -3.96 12.91
C TYR A 347 7.68 -3.18 13.58
N HIS A 348 8.23 -2.24 12.83
CA HIS A 348 9.36 -1.39 13.21
C HIS A 348 9.00 0.07 12.95
N THR A 349 8.50 0.72 14.00
CA THR A 349 8.11 2.14 13.96
C THR A 349 9.34 3.05 14.02
N MET A 350 9.22 4.30 13.58
CA MET A 350 10.28 5.30 13.84
C MET A 350 10.49 5.57 15.33
N VAL A 351 9.47 5.35 16.19
CA VAL A 351 9.64 5.43 17.65
C VAL A 351 10.60 4.35 18.17
N GLU A 352 10.64 3.16 17.54
CA GLU A 352 11.61 2.12 17.87
C GLU A 352 13.03 2.56 17.49
N VAL A 353 13.17 3.23 16.34
CA VAL A 353 14.43 3.81 15.86
C VAL A 353 14.93 4.89 16.81
N GLU A 354 14.08 5.82 17.25
CA GLU A 354 14.45 6.86 18.22
C GLU A 354 14.92 6.25 19.55
N LYS A 355 14.28 5.16 19.99
CA LYS A 355 14.61 4.52 21.26
C LYS A 355 15.91 3.70 21.21
N TRP A 356 16.12 2.95 20.14
CA TRP A 356 17.17 1.92 20.08
C TRP A 356 18.29 2.21 19.08
N GLY A 357 18.10 3.19 18.21
CA GLY A 357 18.99 3.56 17.12
C GLY A 357 18.72 2.79 15.84
N TRP A 358 18.91 3.48 14.72
CA TRP A 358 18.71 2.98 13.35
C TRP A 358 19.34 1.61 13.09
N ASP A 359 20.64 1.47 13.34
CA ASP A 359 21.40 0.26 12.99
C ASP A 359 20.82 -1.01 13.63
N LYS A 360 20.39 -0.92 14.90
CA LYS A 360 19.86 -2.08 15.63
C LYS A 360 18.49 -2.50 15.11
N VAL A 361 17.62 -1.52 14.86
CA VAL A 361 16.25 -1.78 14.38
C VAL A 361 16.29 -2.34 12.97
N MET A 362 17.09 -1.76 12.07
CA MET A 362 17.24 -2.28 10.72
C MET A 362 17.90 -3.66 10.68
N ALA A 363 18.95 -3.89 11.47
CA ALA A 363 19.56 -5.23 11.56
C ALA A 363 18.54 -6.29 12.00
N ARG A 364 17.63 -5.94 12.91
CA ARG A 364 16.53 -6.81 13.33
C ARG A 364 15.52 -7.04 12.20
N ALA A 365 15.00 -5.98 11.60
CA ALA A 365 14.01 -6.07 10.52
C ALA A 365 14.51 -6.93 9.35
N LEU A 366 15.76 -6.68 8.91
CA LEU A 366 16.38 -7.45 7.82
C LEU A 366 16.62 -8.91 8.21
N LYS A 367 17.02 -9.19 9.47
CA LYS A 367 17.14 -10.57 9.96
C LYS A 367 15.80 -11.29 9.95
N GLU A 368 14.73 -10.61 10.37
CA GLU A 368 13.37 -11.15 10.37
C GLU A 368 12.90 -11.48 8.95
N ALA A 369 13.23 -10.63 7.96
CA ALA A 369 12.91 -10.87 6.55
C ALA A 369 13.61 -12.09 5.95
N ARG A 370 14.88 -12.33 6.31
CA ARG A 370 15.66 -13.51 5.87
C ARG A 370 15.09 -14.84 6.36
N GLY A 371 14.46 -14.84 7.54
CA GLY A 371 14.04 -16.05 8.24
C GLY A 371 12.55 -16.37 8.15
N SER A 372 11.76 -15.55 7.46
CA SER A 372 10.30 -15.65 7.47
C SER A 372 9.79 -16.83 6.64
N THR A 373 10.35 -17.05 5.45
CA THR A 373 9.78 -17.97 4.44
C THR A 373 10.79 -18.35 3.35
N LYS A 374 10.35 -19.17 2.38
CA LYS A 374 11.18 -19.57 1.23
C LYS A 374 11.41 -18.43 0.24
N LYS A 375 10.42 -17.56 0.06
CA LYS A 375 10.48 -16.42 -0.85
C LYS A 375 9.97 -15.15 -0.19
N LEU A 376 10.55 -14.02 -0.57
CA LEU A 376 10.19 -12.71 -0.04
C LEU A 376 9.48 -11.87 -1.10
N TRP A 377 8.33 -11.31 -0.76
CA TRP A 377 7.76 -10.15 -1.43
C TRP A 377 8.25 -8.88 -0.74
N ILE A 378 8.64 -7.87 -1.53
CA ILE A 378 9.02 -6.55 -1.01
C ILE A 378 7.94 -5.57 -1.46
N SER A 379 7.13 -5.10 -0.52
CA SER A 379 6.19 -3.99 -0.74
C SER A 379 6.89 -2.70 -0.38
N PHE A 380 7.11 -1.80 -1.34
CA PHE A 380 7.78 -0.53 -1.08
C PHE A 380 6.88 0.65 -1.41
N ASP A 381 6.20 1.17 -0.38
CA ASP A 381 5.54 2.45 -0.45
C ASP A 381 6.60 3.55 -0.41
N VAL A 382 6.61 4.43 -1.42
CA VAL A 382 7.60 5.50 -1.47
C VAL A 382 7.41 6.53 -0.36
N ASP A 383 6.23 6.61 0.27
CA ASP A 383 5.96 7.50 1.39
C ASP A 383 6.71 7.13 2.68
N VAL A 384 7.32 5.93 2.74
CA VAL A 384 8.27 5.57 3.80
C VAL A 384 9.48 6.52 3.83
N LEU A 385 9.83 7.09 2.69
CA LEU A 385 10.92 8.05 2.53
C LEU A 385 10.50 9.41 3.05
N ASP A 386 11.48 10.17 3.55
CA ASP A 386 11.20 11.54 3.97
C ASP A 386 10.74 12.40 2.78
N PRO A 387 9.71 13.26 2.93
CA PRO A 387 9.24 14.15 1.87
C PRO A 387 10.32 15.08 1.29
N ALA A 388 11.44 15.29 1.99
CA ALA A 388 12.62 15.97 1.43
C ALA A 388 13.20 15.24 0.20
N PHE A 389 13.07 13.92 0.14
CA PHE A 389 13.50 13.07 -0.98
C PHE A 389 12.33 12.60 -1.84
N MET A 390 11.16 12.37 -1.25
CA MET A 390 9.98 11.86 -1.93
C MET A 390 8.77 12.80 -1.76
N PRO A 391 8.81 14.01 -2.36
CA PRO A 391 7.72 14.97 -2.23
C PRO A 391 6.44 14.54 -2.97
N GLY A 392 6.58 13.70 -4.02
CA GLY A 392 5.49 13.27 -4.88
C GLY A 392 4.84 11.97 -4.42
N THR A 393 4.06 12.02 -3.34
CA THR A 393 3.23 10.91 -2.86
C THR A 393 1.90 11.44 -2.30
N GLY A 394 0.86 10.60 -2.23
CA GLY A 394 -0.46 10.96 -1.73
C GLY A 394 -0.44 11.41 -0.27
N THR A 395 0.26 10.67 0.57
CA THR A 395 0.21 10.77 2.04
C THR A 395 1.60 11.01 2.66
N PRO A 396 2.30 12.11 2.33
CA PRO A 396 3.66 12.32 2.81
C PRO A 396 3.72 12.48 4.34
N VAL A 397 4.64 11.76 4.99
CA VAL A 397 4.88 11.86 6.45
C VAL A 397 6.35 12.22 6.75
N PRO A 398 6.65 13.36 7.40
CA PRO A 398 8.03 13.73 7.77
C PRO A 398 8.72 12.75 8.73
N GLY A 399 10.06 12.80 8.80
CA GLY A 399 10.87 11.93 9.67
C GLY A 399 11.06 10.53 9.10
N GLY A 400 11.09 10.42 7.77
CA GLY A 400 11.19 9.16 7.05
C GLY A 400 12.62 8.73 6.73
N LEU A 401 12.73 7.66 5.93
CA LEU A 401 14.01 7.17 5.42
C LEU A 401 14.63 8.17 4.46
N THR A 402 15.96 8.24 4.49
CA THR A 402 16.74 8.90 3.45
C THR A 402 17.02 7.94 2.30
N MET A 403 17.33 8.48 1.12
CA MET A 403 17.77 7.65 -0.02
C MET A 403 19.10 6.92 0.25
N ARG A 404 19.92 7.42 1.18
CA ARG A 404 21.18 6.75 1.59
C ARG A 404 20.92 5.49 2.41
N GLU A 405 19.76 5.38 3.03
CA GLU A 405 19.33 4.21 3.82
C GLU A 405 18.56 3.23 2.94
N ALA A 406 17.60 3.72 2.15
CA ALA A 406 16.71 2.88 1.35
C ALA A 406 17.43 2.07 0.26
N GLN A 407 18.39 2.67 -0.46
CA GLN A 407 19.10 1.97 -1.53
C GLN A 407 19.92 0.77 -1.03
N PRO A 408 20.78 0.90 0.01
CA PRO A 408 21.45 -0.26 0.61
C PRO A 408 20.48 -1.33 1.13
N ILE A 409 19.37 -0.93 1.76
CA ILE A 409 18.34 -1.85 2.25
C ILE A 409 17.77 -2.67 1.09
N MET A 410 17.29 -2.01 0.04
CA MET A 410 16.68 -2.67 -1.11
C MET A 410 17.65 -3.61 -1.82
N ARG A 411 18.89 -3.16 -2.04
CA ARG A 411 19.96 -3.98 -2.65
C ARG A 411 20.26 -5.23 -1.83
N ASN A 412 20.42 -5.08 -0.52
CA ASN A 412 20.74 -6.19 0.37
C ASN A 412 19.59 -7.19 0.48
N LEU A 413 18.34 -6.71 0.60
CA LEU A 413 17.17 -7.59 0.59
C LEU A 413 17.11 -8.45 -0.67
N CYS A 414 17.31 -7.83 -1.84
CA CYS A 414 17.31 -8.54 -3.11
C CYS A 414 18.53 -9.48 -3.30
N ALA A 415 19.69 -9.14 -2.72
CA ALA A 415 20.88 -9.99 -2.75
C ALA A 415 20.77 -11.22 -1.81
N GLU A 416 20.08 -11.06 -0.70
CA GLU A 416 20.00 -12.05 0.38
C GLU A 416 18.89 -13.07 0.19
N ASN A 417 17.78 -12.65 -0.43
CA ASN A 417 16.55 -13.42 -0.46
C ASN A 417 16.23 -13.94 -1.86
N ASP A 418 15.54 -15.08 -1.90
CA ASP A 418 14.87 -15.51 -3.12
C ASP A 418 13.56 -14.71 -3.26
N ILE A 419 13.48 -13.86 -4.28
CA ILE A 419 12.39 -12.89 -4.41
C ILE A 419 11.18 -13.55 -5.11
N ALA A 420 9.99 -13.40 -4.52
CA ALA A 420 8.71 -13.77 -5.14
C ALA A 420 8.20 -12.68 -6.09
N GLY A 421 8.51 -11.43 -5.76
CA GLY A 421 8.17 -10.24 -6.52
C GLY A 421 8.32 -9.00 -5.65
N ILE A 422 8.12 -7.85 -6.27
CA ILE A 422 8.32 -6.53 -5.66
C ILE A 422 7.24 -5.61 -6.19
N ASP A 423 6.78 -4.68 -5.37
CA ASP A 423 6.08 -3.49 -5.86
C ASP A 423 6.71 -2.20 -5.33
N ILE A 424 6.61 -1.15 -6.15
CA ILE A 424 6.97 0.23 -5.80
C ILE A 424 5.73 1.08 -6.11
N VAL A 425 5.06 1.57 -5.08
CA VAL A 425 3.73 2.19 -5.16
C VAL A 425 3.73 3.64 -4.65
N GLU A 426 2.60 4.33 -4.78
CA GLU A 426 2.37 5.72 -4.32
C GLU A 426 3.28 6.78 -4.96
N VAL A 427 3.88 6.47 -6.11
CA VAL A 427 4.63 7.43 -6.92
C VAL A 427 3.65 8.39 -7.60
N ALA A 428 3.52 9.60 -7.07
CA ALA A 428 2.61 10.65 -7.55
C ALA A 428 3.40 11.79 -8.25
N PRO A 429 3.75 11.63 -9.54
CA PRO A 429 4.66 12.56 -10.22
C PRO A 429 4.12 13.99 -10.33
N TYR A 430 2.81 14.20 -10.39
CA TYR A 430 2.23 15.55 -10.48
C TYR A 430 2.36 16.38 -9.21
N LEU A 431 2.68 15.74 -8.09
CA LEU A 431 2.96 16.44 -6.83
C LEU A 431 4.44 16.82 -6.68
N ASP A 432 5.28 16.46 -7.65
CA ASP A 432 6.69 16.78 -7.67
C ASP A 432 7.08 17.52 -8.94
N THR A 433 7.22 18.83 -8.82
CA THR A 433 7.66 19.70 -9.91
C THR A 433 9.16 19.57 -10.23
N SER A 434 9.90 18.77 -9.47
CA SER A 434 11.37 18.65 -9.53
C SER A 434 11.88 17.29 -9.96
N TYR A 435 11.02 16.39 -10.45
CA TYR A 435 11.31 15.01 -10.93
C TYR A 435 12.02 14.07 -9.93
N LYS A 436 12.32 14.53 -8.72
CA LYS A 436 13.03 13.78 -7.66
C LYS A 436 12.37 12.47 -7.31
N THR A 437 11.05 12.45 -7.26
CA THR A 437 10.20 11.32 -6.88
C THR A 437 10.42 10.16 -7.85
N ALA A 438 10.26 10.40 -9.15
CA ALA A 438 10.50 9.40 -10.18
C ALA A 438 11.98 9.01 -10.25
N LEU A 439 12.91 9.97 -10.11
CA LEU A 439 14.35 9.68 -10.11
C LEU A 439 14.76 8.78 -8.96
N ASN A 440 14.35 9.12 -7.74
CA ASN A 440 14.68 8.37 -6.53
C ASN A 440 14.06 6.98 -6.54
N SER A 441 12.82 6.85 -7.02
CA SER A 441 12.17 5.55 -7.23
C SER A 441 12.95 4.69 -8.24
N ASN A 442 13.48 5.29 -9.30
CA ASN A 442 14.32 4.59 -10.26
C ASN A 442 15.67 4.16 -9.67
N PHE A 443 16.34 4.98 -8.85
CA PHE A 443 17.55 4.55 -8.14
C PHE A 443 17.29 3.42 -7.14
N LEU A 444 16.10 3.40 -6.52
CA LEU A 444 15.65 2.29 -5.70
C LEU A 444 15.46 1.00 -6.53
N LEU A 445 14.81 1.11 -7.69
CA LEU A 445 14.66 0.02 -8.65
C LEU A 445 16.02 -0.51 -9.14
N ASN A 446 16.99 0.37 -9.42
CA ASN A 446 18.34 -0.05 -9.79
C ASN A 446 19.03 -0.82 -8.66
N ALA A 447 18.92 -0.34 -7.41
CA ALA A 447 19.47 -1.02 -6.25
C ALA A 447 18.87 -2.43 -6.08
N CYS A 448 17.55 -2.57 -6.28
CA CYS A 448 16.86 -3.85 -6.33
C CYS A 448 17.46 -4.77 -7.40
N LEU A 449 17.49 -4.32 -8.67
CA LEU A 449 17.98 -5.11 -9.79
C LEU A 449 19.45 -5.52 -9.60
N ALA A 450 20.28 -4.63 -9.06
CA ALA A 450 21.66 -4.92 -8.70
C ALA A 450 21.72 -6.02 -7.63
N GLY A 451 20.88 -5.97 -6.60
CA GLY A 451 20.78 -7.03 -5.59
C GLY A 451 20.40 -8.39 -6.18
N ILE A 452 19.39 -8.45 -7.05
CA ILE A 452 19.00 -9.68 -7.76
C ILE A 452 20.18 -10.22 -8.57
N ALA A 453 20.91 -9.34 -9.26
CA ALA A 453 22.10 -9.71 -10.04
C ALA A 453 23.26 -10.18 -9.15
N MET A 454 23.48 -9.56 -7.99
CA MET A 454 24.46 -9.98 -6.97
C MET A 454 24.17 -11.41 -6.52
N ARG A 455 22.91 -11.70 -6.19
CA ARG A 455 22.45 -13.04 -5.80
C ARG A 455 22.73 -14.07 -6.90
N LYS A 456 22.35 -13.76 -8.14
CA LYS A 456 22.58 -14.63 -9.31
C LYS A 456 24.07 -14.94 -9.52
N LYS A 457 24.96 -13.98 -9.23
CA LYS A 457 26.41 -14.14 -9.31
C LYS A 457 27.05 -14.76 -8.05
N GLY A 458 26.27 -15.05 -7.01
CA GLY A 458 26.78 -15.62 -5.76
C GLY A 458 27.60 -14.65 -4.91
N LEU A 459 27.40 -13.33 -5.08
CA LEU A 459 28.05 -12.34 -4.23
C LEU A 459 27.44 -12.35 -2.84
N LYS A 460 28.27 -12.06 -1.84
CA LYS A 460 27.83 -12.01 -0.44
C LYS A 460 26.92 -10.79 -0.24
N PRO A 461 25.93 -10.91 0.65
CA PRO A 461 25.19 -9.76 1.15
C PRO A 461 26.09 -8.66 1.72
N GLY A 462 25.73 -7.40 1.49
CA GLY A 462 26.53 -6.25 1.92
C GLY A 462 27.88 -6.10 1.20
N TYR A 463 28.10 -6.84 0.11
CA TYR A 463 29.31 -6.70 -0.70
C TYR A 463 29.44 -5.28 -1.25
N LEU A 464 30.60 -4.67 -0.99
CA LEU A 464 31.05 -3.43 -1.59
C LEU A 464 32.27 -3.73 -2.44
N ASN A 465 32.29 -3.23 -3.67
CA ASN A 465 33.40 -3.45 -4.57
C ASN A 465 34.65 -2.70 -4.07
N PRO A 466 35.82 -3.37 -3.96
CA PRO A 466 37.06 -2.74 -3.50
C PRO A 466 37.49 -1.49 -4.28
N VAL A 467 37.13 -1.40 -5.57
CA VAL A 467 37.44 -0.23 -6.41
C VAL A 467 36.58 0.98 -6.04
N SER A 468 35.38 0.75 -5.51
CA SER A 468 34.43 1.80 -5.17
C SER A 468 34.61 2.34 -3.76
N VAL A 469 35.15 1.53 -2.85
CA VAL A 469 35.37 1.93 -1.44
C VAL A 469 36.62 2.76 -1.23
N ASP A 470 37.60 2.64 -2.13
CA ASP A 470 38.93 3.21 -1.94
C ASP A 470 39.61 3.45 -3.30
N HIS A 471 40.12 4.66 -3.54
CA HIS A 471 40.79 5.02 -4.80
C HIS A 471 42.18 4.39 -4.97
N GLY A 472 42.72 3.75 -3.94
CA GLY A 472 43.96 2.95 -4.00
C GLY A 472 45.25 3.74 -4.15
N LEU A 473 45.25 5.04 -3.86
CA LEU A 473 46.44 5.89 -3.99
C LEU A 473 47.27 5.96 -2.71
N ASP A 474 46.68 5.60 -1.57
CA ASP A 474 47.33 5.59 -0.26
C ASP A 474 46.71 4.50 0.65
N SER A 475 47.11 4.47 1.91
CA SER A 475 46.58 3.57 2.94
C SER A 475 45.80 4.33 4.01
N TYR A 476 45.08 5.39 3.65
CA TYR A 476 44.40 6.28 4.60
C TYR A 476 43.47 5.51 5.56
N TYR A 477 42.74 4.51 5.04
CA TYR A 477 41.83 3.67 5.83
C TYR A 477 42.45 2.37 6.37
N GLY A 478 43.78 2.17 6.26
CA GLY A 478 44.50 0.99 6.74
C GLY A 478 44.93 0.00 5.64
N LYS A 479 45.58 -1.11 6.03
CA LYS A 479 46.00 -2.18 5.09
C LYS A 479 44.78 -2.94 4.55
N LYS A 480 44.74 -3.15 3.24
CA LYS A 480 43.68 -3.93 2.55
C LYS A 480 43.76 -5.40 3.00
N ASN A 481 42.64 -5.95 3.51
CA ASN A 481 42.48 -7.36 3.87
C ASN A 481 41.98 -8.20 2.68
#